data_AF-A0A4V6NRF3-F1
#
_entry.id   AF-A0A4V6NRF3-F1
#
_cell.length_a   1.000
_cell.length_b   1.000
_cell.length_c   1.000
_cell.angle_alpha   90.00
_cell.angle_beta   90.00
_cell.angle_gamma   90.00
#
_symmetry.space_group_name_H-M   'P 1'
#
loop_
_entity.id
_entity.type
_entity.pdbx_description
1 polymer ?
#
loop_
_entity_poly.entity_id
_entity_poly.type
_entity_poly.pdbx_seq_one_letter_code
_entity_poly.pdbx_strand_id
1 'polypeptide(L)'
;MVNLQQAAARDRLQYKIAWLLLLLLIFVTVFGSMIAPHGITHEFKMTYDYQIIDGKRQMVSAPFPPTGKFWLGTDHRGYDMLSLLLHGAKYTIGFALLITILRFCLALPLGMYAGTTGRGMSAINSLQMMTTAVPALLFIYPMMYSLNQVLKKDDAVQILFLMIILIGVFPLARQFSERSHHYSGKLYISAARTMGASTSRVVFKHLMPHLRPEILFAFLTDFVQVLFLIGQLAVVNLFLGGGERVMIDPDARPPLSYLLTTSGEWGALIAYGSKMMRQYPWILSSAALFMGAAILIISNFSDQLQKRLARPYVYVNKKTYKPLVENNNMLAAIAVTCLLCLSLIIWKEYEPPQMAGATITAEDIKRYKEMKAQESYLNYYAPKFKDTAALFMTNLTQNRWDSSETLIYKAPGEENAFTTPPPAYQAWLDALVSKEYFFLDIGQVAPAGNGEFSVPVKMKRADGGEEEWTLMMKIPNYIVSIKGGPGKQ
;
A
#
# COMPACT_ATOMS: atom_id res chain seq x y z
N MET A 1 -36.59 31.66 26.93
CA MET A 1 -35.25 31.40 27.53
C MET A 1 -34.90 29.92 27.59
N VAL A 2 -35.83 29.03 27.91
CA VAL A 2 -35.63 27.56 27.94
C VAL A 2 -35.08 27.00 26.62
N ASN A 3 -35.65 27.39 25.46
CA ASN A 3 -35.16 26.95 24.14
C ASN A 3 -33.72 27.38 23.83
N LEU A 4 -33.26 28.52 24.36
CA LEU A 4 -31.89 29.03 24.12
C LEU A 4 -30.85 28.27 24.94
N GLN A 5 -31.18 27.90 26.18
CA GLN A 5 -30.31 27.08 27.02
C GLN A 5 -30.20 25.65 26.48
N GLN A 6 -31.31 25.09 25.98
CA GLN A 6 -31.32 23.78 25.32
C GLN A 6 -30.48 23.79 24.03
N ALA A 7 -30.63 24.80 23.18
CA ALA A 7 -29.80 24.95 21.97
C ALA A 7 -28.29 25.08 22.32
N ALA A 8 -27.93 25.88 23.31
CA ALA A 8 -26.55 26.03 23.75
C ALA A 8 -25.96 24.74 24.40
N ALA A 9 -26.79 23.94 25.06
CA ALA A 9 -26.40 22.63 25.57
C ALA A 9 -26.15 21.63 24.42
N ARG A 10 -27.03 21.62 23.41
CA ARG A 10 -26.90 20.81 22.19
C ARG A 10 -25.62 21.15 21.41
N ASP A 11 -25.34 22.44 21.19
CA ASP A 11 -24.11 22.91 20.54
C ASP A 11 -22.83 22.50 21.29
N ARG A 12 -22.87 22.48 22.64
CA ARG A 12 -21.75 22.00 23.46
C ARG A 12 -21.58 20.49 23.37
N LEU A 13 -22.67 19.75 23.37
CA LEU A 13 -22.65 18.30 23.22
C LEU A 13 -22.08 17.90 21.85
N GLN A 14 -22.56 18.50 20.75
CA GLN A 14 -22.06 18.23 19.41
C GLN A 14 -20.56 18.50 19.27
N TYR A 15 -20.06 19.58 19.86
CA TYR A 15 -18.64 19.88 19.88
C TYR A 15 -17.82 18.83 20.64
N LYS A 16 -18.31 18.35 21.79
CA LYS A 16 -17.65 17.26 22.54
C LYS A 16 -17.65 15.95 21.76
N ILE A 17 -18.75 15.62 21.09
CA ILE A 17 -18.86 14.45 20.22
C ILE A 17 -17.87 14.54 19.06
N ALA A 18 -17.76 15.71 18.42
CA ALA A 18 -16.81 15.93 17.33
C ALA A 18 -15.36 15.70 17.77
N TRP A 19 -14.97 16.20 18.94
CA TRP A 19 -13.65 15.92 19.52
C TRP A 19 -13.45 14.44 19.84
N LEU A 20 -14.42 13.78 20.46
CA LEU A 20 -14.34 12.35 20.79
C LEU A 20 -14.13 11.51 19.54
N LEU A 21 -14.91 11.76 18.48
CA LEU A 21 -14.79 11.05 17.21
C LEU A 21 -13.45 11.32 16.53
N LEU A 22 -12.96 12.56 16.55
CA LEU A 22 -11.64 12.90 16.01
C LEU A 22 -10.52 12.18 16.78
N LEU A 23 -10.58 12.19 18.11
CA LEU A 23 -9.59 11.49 18.96
C LEU A 23 -9.63 9.98 18.73
N LEU A 24 -10.82 9.40 18.55
CA LEU A 24 -10.97 8.00 18.17
C LEU A 24 -10.35 7.72 16.79
N LEU A 25 -10.59 8.58 15.80
CA LEU A 25 -10.00 8.44 14.47
C LEU A 25 -8.46 8.49 14.54
N ILE A 26 -7.90 9.45 15.29
CA ILE A 26 -6.45 9.55 15.53
C ILE A 26 -5.94 8.29 16.23
N PHE A 27 -6.65 7.80 17.25
CA PHE A 27 -6.28 6.58 17.95
C PHE A 27 -6.25 5.36 17.02
N VAL A 28 -7.27 5.18 16.18
CA VAL A 28 -7.31 4.11 15.17
C VAL A 28 -6.19 4.29 14.14
N THR A 29 -5.87 5.52 13.75
CA THR A 29 -4.78 5.80 12.80
C THR A 29 -3.43 5.39 13.36
N VAL A 30 -3.16 5.69 14.64
CA VAL A 30 -1.85 5.46 15.26
C VAL A 30 -1.71 4.02 15.78
N PHE A 31 -2.74 3.52 16.45
CA PHE A 31 -2.72 2.23 17.15
C PHE A 31 -3.50 1.13 16.44
N GLY A 32 -4.13 1.41 15.29
CA GLY A 32 -4.95 0.45 14.54
C GLY A 32 -4.23 -0.87 14.26
N SER A 33 -2.95 -0.81 13.88
CA SER A 33 -2.17 -2.03 13.64
C SER A 33 -1.90 -2.87 14.89
N MET A 34 -1.94 -2.27 16.09
CA MET A 34 -1.70 -2.99 17.36
C MET A 34 -2.98 -3.63 17.90
N ILE A 35 -4.15 -3.02 17.63
CA ILE A 35 -5.45 -3.51 18.07
C ILE A 35 -6.14 -4.41 17.02
N ALA A 36 -5.47 -4.65 15.89
CA ALA A 36 -5.97 -5.52 14.83
C ALA A 36 -6.20 -6.95 15.38
N PRO A 37 -7.38 -7.57 15.16
CA PRO A 37 -7.66 -8.92 15.66
C PRO A 37 -6.70 -10.00 15.13
N HIS A 38 -6.21 -9.83 13.91
CA HIS A 38 -5.33 -10.75 13.23
C HIS A 38 -4.11 -10.02 12.66
N GLY A 39 -2.97 -10.70 12.60
CA GLY A 39 -1.79 -10.19 11.90
C GLY A 39 -2.02 -10.10 10.38
N ILE A 40 -1.25 -9.24 9.71
CA ILE A 40 -1.25 -9.11 8.24
C ILE A 40 -0.08 -9.85 7.56
N THR A 41 0.65 -10.69 8.32
CA THR A 41 1.76 -11.51 7.81
C THR A 41 1.22 -12.77 7.14
N HIS A 42 1.98 -13.37 6.21
CA HIS A 42 1.59 -14.59 5.48
C HIS A 42 1.14 -15.77 6.36
N GLU A 43 1.49 -15.80 7.64
CA GLU A 43 1.07 -16.82 8.60
C GLU A 43 -0.40 -16.69 9.02
N PHE A 44 -0.95 -15.47 8.97
CA PHE A 44 -2.30 -15.17 9.45
C PHE A 44 -3.37 -15.19 8.35
N LYS A 45 -2.96 -15.41 7.09
CA LYS A 45 -3.92 -15.50 5.98
C LYS A 45 -4.63 -16.85 5.98
N MET A 46 -5.95 -16.82 5.85
CA MET A 46 -6.75 -18.03 5.62
C MET A 46 -6.97 -18.18 4.12
N THR A 47 -6.16 -19.00 3.45
CA THR A 47 -6.26 -19.18 1.99
C THR A 47 -7.39 -20.13 1.60
N TYR A 48 -7.68 -21.13 2.44
CA TYR A 48 -8.67 -22.17 2.14
C TYR A 48 -9.51 -22.48 3.37
N ASP A 49 -10.77 -22.82 3.12
CA ASP A 49 -11.72 -23.33 4.11
C ASP A 49 -12.48 -24.54 3.54
N TYR A 50 -13.13 -25.30 4.40
CA TYR A 50 -14.02 -26.39 3.99
C TYR A 50 -15.46 -26.02 4.27
N GLN A 51 -16.26 -25.87 3.22
CA GLN A 51 -17.69 -25.61 3.34
C GLN A 51 -18.48 -26.82 2.85
N ILE A 52 -19.64 -27.06 3.47
CA ILE A 52 -20.56 -28.09 3.03
C ILE A 52 -21.50 -27.44 2.01
N ILE A 53 -21.28 -27.74 0.72
CA ILE A 53 -22.10 -27.26 -0.38
C ILE A 53 -22.76 -28.50 -0.99
N ASP A 54 -24.10 -28.51 -1.06
CA ASP A 54 -24.91 -29.65 -1.52
C ASP A 54 -24.59 -30.98 -0.80
N GLY A 55 -24.39 -30.91 0.52
CA GLY A 55 -24.10 -32.08 1.35
C GLY A 55 -22.69 -32.68 1.16
N LYS A 56 -21.84 -32.08 0.32
CA LYS A 56 -20.45 -32.49 0.10
C LYS A 56 -19.50 -31.46 0.70
N ARG A 57 -18.44 -31.96 1.36
CA ARG A 57 -17.36 -31.11 1.88
C ARG A 57 -16.49 -30.66 0.71
N GLN A 58 -16.61 -29.40 0.34
CA GLN A 58 -15.85 -28.77 -0.74
C GLN A 58 -14.82 -27.80 -0.16
N MET A 59 -13.65 -27.75 -0.78
CA MET A 59 -12.60 -26.80 -0.42
C MET A 59 -12.87 -25.48 -1.16
N VAL A 60 -13.08 -24.41 -0.41
CA VAL A 60 -13.35 -23.07 -0.93
C VAL A 60 -12.13 -22.20 -0.66
N SER A 61 -11.71 -21.42 -1.66
CA SER A 61 -10.62 -20.45 -1.50
C SER A 61 -11.15 -19.08 -1.07
N ALA A 62 -10.33 -18.30 -0.39
CA ALA A 62 -10.59 -16.88 -0.13
C ALA A 62 -10.97 -16.13 -1.43
N PRO A 63 -11.82 -15.08 -1.35
CA PRO A 63 -12.29 -14.38 -0.15
C PRO A 63 -13.52 -15.01 0.52
N PHE A 64 -13.55 -14.99 1.84
CA PHE A 64 -14.66 -15.47 2.67
C PHE A 64 -15.57 -14.34 3.12
N PRO A 65 -16.90 -14.56 3.18
CA PRO A 65 -17.85 -13.56 3.66
C PRO A 65 -17.66 -13.26 5.17
N PRO A 66 -18.29 -12.19 5.68
CA PRO A 66 -18.33 -11.90 7.11
C PRO A 66 -18.81 -13.10 7.94
N THR A 67 -18.02 -13.48 8.95
CA THR A 67 -18.31 -14.58 9.89
C THR A 67 -17.96 -14.15 11.31
N GLY A 68 -18.35 -14.95 12.31
CA GLY A 68 -17.98 -14.68 13.71
C GLY A 68 -16.46 -14.60 13.94
N LYS A 69 -15.67 -15.29 13.11
CA LYS A 69 -14.20 -15.22 13.11
C LYS A 69 -13.66 -14.00 12.37
N PHE A 70 -14.23 -13.68 11.20
CA PHE A 70 -13.84 -12.53 10.38
C PHE A 70 -15.00 -11.54 10.26
N TRP A 71 -15.07 -10.56 11.16
CA TRP A 71 -16.26 -9.69 11.30
C TRP A 71 -16.63 -8.91 10.04
N LEU A 72 -15.65 -8.56 9.20
CA LEU A 72 -15.85 -7.87 7.91
C LEU A 72 -15.50 -8.76 6.71
N GLY A 73 -15.38 -10.08 6.92
CA GLY A 73 -14.93 -11.04 5.93
C GLY A 73 -13.43 -10.97 5.68
N THR A 74 -12.97 -11.62 4.62
CA THR A 74 -11.56 -11.58 4.20
C THR A 74 -11.39 -10.92 2.83
N ASP A 75 -10.15 -10.50 2.54
CA ASP A 75 -9.74 -10.15 1.19
C ASP A 75 -9.46 -11.40 0.33
N HIS A 76 -9.16 -11.17 -0.94
CA HIS A 76 -8.80 -12.20 -1.93
C HIS A 76 -7.55 -13.03 -1.57
N ARG A 77 -6.66 -12.52 -0.69
CA ARG A 77 -5.49 -13.23 -0.18
C ARG A 77 -5.81 -14.06 1.06
N GLY A 78 -6.99 -13.85 1.66
CA GLY A 78 -7.42 -14.50 2.88
C GLY A 78 -7.08 -13.73 4.15
N TYR A 79 -6.69 -12.46 4.05
CA TYR A 79 -6.46 -11.61 5.22
C TYR A 79 -7.78 -11.09 5.78
N ASP A 80 -7.87 -11.02 7.10
CA ASP A 80 -9.00 -10.40 7.81
C ASP A 80 -9.17 -8.93 7.39
N MET A 81 -10.35 -8.60 6.86
CA MET A 81 -10.63 -7.29 6.32
C MET A 81 -10.60 -6.20 7.40
N LEU A 82 -11.05 -6.50 8.61
CA LEU A 82 -11.00 -5.53 9.72
C LEU A 82 -9.55 -5.19 10.08
N SER A 83 -8.70 -6.21 10.18
CA SER A 83 -7.27 -6.04 10.44
C SER A 83 -6.57 -5.24 9.34
N LEU A 84 -6.91 -5.49 8.07
CA LEU A 84 -6.43 -4.72 6.92
C LEU A 84 -6.84 -3.24 7.01
N LEU A 85 -8.10 -2.96 7.33
CA LEU A 85 -8.62 -1.59 7.44
C LEU A 85 -7.95 -0.82 8.58
N LEU A 86 -7.78 -1.45 9.74
CA LEU A 86 -7.10 -0.85 10.90
C LEU A 86 -5.62 -0.60 10.61
N HIS A 87 -4.94 -1.53 9.92
CA HIS A 87 -3.56 -1.34 9.49
C HIS A 87 -3.44 -0.25 8.41
N GLY A 88 -4.39 -0.21 7.48
CA GLY A 88 -4.46 0.72 6.35
C GLY A 88 -4.71 2.17 6.72
N ALA A 89 -5.33 2.40 7.89
CA ALA A 89 -5.71 3.73 8.36
C ALA A 89 -4.53 4.72 8.36
N LYS A 90 -3.37 4.29 8.88
CA LYS A 90 -2.15 5.12 8.93
C LYS A 90 -1.66 5.57 7.55
N TYR A 91 -1.80 4.72 6.53
CA TYR A 91 -1.37 5.05 5.18
C TYR A 91 -2.36 6.01 4.52
N THR A 92 -3.66 5.70 4.57
CA THR A 92 -4.67 6.56 3.92
C THR A 92 -4.71 7.96 4.55
N ILE A 93 -4.77 8.02 5.87
CA ILE A 93 -4.83 9.30 6.61
C ILE A 93 -3.46 10.01 6.53
N GLY A 94 -2.36 9.27 6.62
CA GLY A 94 -1.01 9.80 6.50
C GLY A 94 -0.72 10.41 5.13
N PHE A 95 -1.09 9.73 4.04
CA PHE A 95 -0.92 10.26 2.69
C PHE A 95 -1.75 11.51 2.47
N ALA A 96 -3.03 11.49 2.87
CA ALA A 96 -3.88 12.67 2.74
C ALA A 96 -3.33 13.86 3.55
N LEU A 97 -2.82 13.60 4.77
CA LEU A 97 -2.24 14.64 5.62
C LEU A 97 -0.97 15.21 5.00
N LEU A 98 -0.09 14.35 4.48
CA LEU A 98 1.15 14.76 3.82
C LEU A 98 0.86 15.62 2.58
N ILE A 99 -0.10 15.21 1.74
CA ILE A 99 -0.53 15.96 0.56
C ILE A 99 -1.03 17.35 0.97
N THR A 100 -1.92 17.43 1.96
CA THR A 100 -2.43 18.71 2.44
C THR A 100 -1.33 19.60 3.01
N ILE A 101 -0.40 19.06 3.80
CA ILE A 101 0.76 19.82 4.30
C ILE A 101 1.58 20.40 3.14
N LEU A 102 1.90 19.57 2.13
CA LEU A 102 2.68 20.01 0.97
C LEU A 102 1.94 21.05 0.13
N ARG A 103 0.62 20.90 -0.06
CA ARG A 103 -0.22 21.92 -0.70
C ARG A 103 -0.14 23.24 0.05
N PHE A 104 -0.23 23.23 1.38
CA PHE A 104 -0.14 24.44 2.21
C PHE A 104 1.24 25.09 2.16
N CYS A 105 2.32 24.30 2.18
CA CYS A 105 3.69 24.79 2.06
C CYS A 105 3.92 25.57 0.76
N LEU A 106 3.23 25.23 -0.32
CA LEU A 106 3.31 25.94 -1.60
C LEU A 106 2.26 27.06 -1.71
N ALA A 107 1.00 26.76 -1.41
CA ALA A 107 -0.13 27.65 -1.65
C ALA A 107 -0.16 28.84 -0.70
N LEU A 108 0.14 28.64 0.59
CA LEU A 108 0.05 29.71 1.58
C LEU A 108 1.08 30.82 1.31
N PRO A 109 2.39 30.56 1.10
CA PRO A 109 3.33 31.62 0.74
C PRO A 109 2.97 32.34 -0.57
N LEU A 110 2.58 31.58 -1.61
CA LEU A 110 2.18 32.15 -2.90
C LEU A 110 0.97 33.08 -2.76
N GLY A 111 -0.08 32.62 -2.08
CA GLY A 111 -1.31 33.38 -1.86
C GLY A 111 -1.08 34.61 -1.00
N MET A 112 -0.40 34.46 0.14
CA MET A 112 -0.08 35.56 1.06
C MET A 112 0.73 36.67 0.36
N TYR A 113 1.75 36.29 -0.41
CA TYR A 113 2.58 37.24 -1.15
C TYR A 113 1.78 37.97 -2.23
N ALA A 114 1.04 37.23 -3.05
CA ALA A 114 0.28 37.81 -4.16
C ALA A 114 -0.85 38.72 -3.66
N GLY A 115 -1.56 38.33 -2.60
CA GLY A 115 -2.62 39.15 -2.01
C GLY A 115 -2.10 40.43 -1.35
N THR A 116 -0.93 40.36 -0.69
CA THR A 116 -0.37 41.52 0.02
C THR A 116 0.22 42.54 -0.94
N THR A 117 0.89 42.09 -2.00
CA THR A 117 1.58 42.97 -2.96
C THR A 117 0.74 43.33 -4.19
N GLY A 118 -0.33 42.58 -4.46
CA GLY A 118 -1.09 42.63 -5.72
C GLY A 118 -0.37 41.98 -6.91
N ARG A 119 0.90 41.59 -6.75
CA ARG A 119 1.71 41.00 -7.83
C ARG A 119 1.42 39.52 -7.99
N GLY A 120 1.33 39.03 -9.22
CA GLY A 120 1.06 37.60 -9.50
C GLY A 120 -0.39 37.18 -9.26
N MET A 121 -1.28 38.08 -8.82
CA MET A 121 -2.70 37.80 -8.65
C MET A 121 -3.34 37.30 -9.96
N SER A 122 -3.06 37.98 -11.08
CA SER A 122 -3.56 37.56 -12.40
C SER A 122 -3.12 36.13 -12.77
N ALA A 123 -1.84 35.81 -12.54
CA ALA A 123 -1.30 34.47 -12.83
C ALA A 123 -1.94 33.38 -11.94
N ILE A 124 -2.10 33.64 -10.64
CA ILE A 124 -2.80 32.72 -9.74
C ILE A 124 -4.24 32.49 -10.19
N ASN A 125 -4.93 33.55 -10.65
CA ASN A 125 -6.31 33.44 -11.12
C ASN A 125 -6.41 32.58 -12.38
N SER A 126 -5.54 32.83 -13.36
CA SER A 126 -5.50 32.04 -14.58
C SER A 126 -5.21 30.57 -14.28
N LEU A 127 -4.20 30.28 -13.44
CA LEU A 127 -3.83 28.91 -13.07
C LEU A 127 -4.93 28.22 -12.25
N GLN A 128 -5.55 28.94 -11.32
CA GLN A 128 -6.70 28.42 -10.59
C GLN A 128 -7.85 28.09 -11.54
N MET A 129 -8.23 29.01 -12.43
CA MET A 129 -9.27 28.76 -13.43
C MET A 129 -8.95 27.53 -14.29
N MET A 130 -7.71 27.38 -14.76
CA MET A 130 -7.28 26.21 -15.53
C MET A 130 -7.43 24.90 -14.73
N THR A 131 -6.96 24.89 -13.48
CA THR A 131 -7.04 23.69 -12.62
C THR A 131 -8.45 23.32 -12.16
N THR A 132 -9.35 24.31 -12.00
CA THR A 132 -10.74 24.05 -11.58
C THR A 132 -11.71 23.93 -12.74
N ALA A 133 -11.32 24.29 -13.97
CA ALA A 133 -12.18 24.18 -15.16
C ALA A 133 -12.59 22.73 -15.43
N VAL A 134 -11.71 21.78 -15.10
CA VAL A 134 -11.94 20.35 -15.25
C VAL A 134 -11.87 19.69 -13.87
N PRO A 135 -12.84 18.83 -13.49
CA PRO A 135 -12.74 18.03 -12.28
C PRO A 135 -11.39 17.29 -12.18
N ALA A 136 -10.75 17.33 -11.02
CA ALA A 136 -9.41 16.76 -10.81
C ALA A 136 -9.32 15.28 -11.27
N LEU A 137 -10.38 14.50 -11.04
CA LEU A 137 -10.49 13.12 -11.50
C LEU A 137 -10.34 13.00 -13.03
N LEU A 138 -10.99 13.87 -13.80
CA LEU A 138 -10.98 13.86 -15.27
C LEU A 138 -9.63 14.31 -15.84
N PHE A 139 -8.83 15.05 -15.07
CA PHE A 139 -7.47 15.39 -15.44
C PHE A 139 -6.48 14.26 -15.12
N ILE A 140 -6.55 13.73 -13.90
CA ILE A 140 -5.59 12.74 -13.39
C ILE A 140 -5.79 11.38 -14.08
N TYR A 141 -7.03 10.92 -14.24
CA TYR A 141 -7.32 9.58 -14.75
C TYR A 141 -6.74 9.28 -16.14
N PRO A 142 -7.04 10.04 -17.21
CA PRO A 142 -6.53 9.74 -18.55
C PRO A 142 -5.01 9.88 -18.63
N MET A 143 -4.43 10.83 -17.89
CA MET A 143 -2.98 11.03 -17.85
C MET A 143 -2.29 9.83 -17.20
N MET A 144 -2.81 9.34 -16.08
CA MET A 144 -2.32 8.13 -15.42
C MET A 144 -2.55 6.87 -16.24
N TYR A 145 -3.66 6.77 -16.97
CA TYR A 145 -3.92 5.63 -17.86
C TYR A 145 -2.85 5.48 -18.94
N SER A 146 -2.41 6.60 -19.53
CA SER A 146 -1.33 6.61 -20.52
C SER A 146 0.03 6.33 -19.87
N LEU A 147 0.35 7.03 -18.78
CA LEU A 147 1.65 6.94 -18.12
C LEU A 147 1.90 5.57 -17.48
N ASN A 148 0.86 4.90 -16.96
CA ASN A 148 0.96 3.55 -16.38
C ASN A 148 1.39 2.45 -17.38
N GLN A 149 1.30 2.73 -18.69
CA GLN A 149 1.74 1.80 -19.74
C GLN A 149 3.24 1.88 -20.01
N VAL A 150 3.86 3.04 -19.71
CA VAL A 150 5.25 3.34 -20.06
C VAL A 150 6.15 3.37 -18.83
N LEU A 151 5.63 3.85 -17.70
CA LEU A 151 6.41 4.06 -16.49
C LEU A 151 6.51 2.81 -15.62
N LYS A 152 7.60 2.73 -14.85
CA LYS A 152 7.69 1.79 -13.73
C LYS A 152 6.65 2.15 -12.68
N LYS A 153 6.21 1.14 -11.92
CA LYS A 153 5.15 1.31 -10.91
C LYS A 153 5.47 2.41 -9.90
N ASP A 154 6.70 2.44 -9.40
CA ASP A 154 7.11 3.41 -8.37
C ASP A 154 7.08 4.84 -8.92
N ASP A 155 7.54 5.03 -10.16
CA ASP A 155 7.49 6.32 -10.85
C ASP A 155 6.04 6.79 -11.06
N ALA A 156 5.15 5.89 -11.45
CA ALA A 156 3.73 6.21 -11.66
C ALA A 156 3.04 6.66 -10.36
N VAL A 157 3.33 5.99 -9.23
CA VAL A 157 2.82 6.39 -7.91
C VAL A 157 3.33 7.77 -7.51
N GLN A 158 4.62 8.05 -7.74
CA GLN A 158 5.21 9.36 -7.45
C GLN A 158 4.56 10.48 -8.30
N ILE A 159 4.31 10.23 -9.58
CA ILE A 159 3.63 11.20 -10.44
C ILE A 159 2.19 11.40 -9.99
N LEU A 160 1.45 10.32 -9.67
CA LEU A 160 0.10 10.44 -9.14
C LEU A 160 0.07 11.33 -7.88
N PHE A 161 0.99 11.07 -6.94
CA PHE A 161 1.15 11.86 -5.73
C PHE A 161 1.41 13.35 -6.03
N LEU A 162 2.33 13.63 -6.96
CA LEU A 162 2.65 14.99 -7.39
C LEU A 162 1.45 15.68 -8.07
N MET A 163 0.71 14.98 -8.93
CA MET A 163 -0.47 15.53 -9.61
C MET A 163 -1.57 15.90 -8.61
N ILE A 164 -1.81 15.05 -7.61
CA ILE A 164 -2.77 15.36 -6.54
C ILE A 164 -2.32 16.61 -5.78
N ILE A 165 -1.03 16.80 -5.51
CA ILE A 165 -0.56 18.03 -4.87
C ILE A 165 -0.82 19.24 -5.78
N LEU A 166 -0.27 19.23 -7.00
CA LEU A 166 -0.26 20.38 -7.90
C LEU A 166 -1.66 20.90 -8.24
N ILE A 167 -2.63 20.00 -8.46
CA ILE A 167 -3.98 20.38 -8.84
C ILE A 167 -4.71 21.18 -7.73
N GLY A 168 -4.34 20.99 -6.47
CA GLY A 168 -4.92 21.69 -5.33
C GLY A 168 -4.16 22.95 -4.89
N VAL A 169 -2.92 23.16 -5.37
CA VAL A 169 -2.09 24.31 -4.94
C VAL A 169 -2.72 25.64 -5.37
N PHE A 170 -3.12 25.77 -6.64
CA PHE A 170 -3.61 27.05 -7.16
C PHE A 170 -4.98 27.49 -6.63
N PRO A 171 -5.99 26.60 -6.49
CA PRO A 171 -7.25 26.95 -5.81
C PRO A 171 -7.03 27.45 -4.39
N LEU A 172 -6.16 26.77 -3.64
CA LEU A 172 -5.82 27.15 -2.27
C LEU A 172 -5.02 28.47 -2.22
N ALA A 173 -4.07 28.68 -3.14
CA ALA A 173 -3.30 29.91 -3.24
C ALA A 173 -4.20 31.11 -3.57
N ARG A 174 -5.19 30.93 -4.46
CA ARG A 174 -6.20 31.94 -4.78
C ARG A 174 -7.05 32.29 -3.56
N GLN A 175 -7.49 31.28 -2.80
CA GLN A 175 -8.22 31.52 -1.56
C GLN A 175 -7.43 32.41 -0.60
N PHE A 176 -6.15 32.10 -0.36
CA PHE A 176 -5.31 32.91 0.52
C PHE A 176 -4.95 34.28 -0.06
N SER A 177 -4.84 34.41 -1.39
CA SER A 177 -4.58 35.69 -2.03
C SER A 177 -5.75 36.65 -1.90
N GLU A 178 -7.00 36.16 -2.04
CA GLU A 178 -8.21 36.97 -1.84
C GLU A 178 -8.33 37.44 -0.38
N ARG A 179 -8.11 36.54 0.60
CA ARG A 179 -8.12 36.90 2.02
C ARG A 179 -7.04 37.92 2.35
N SER A 180 -5.81 37.67 1.89
CA SER A 180 -4.68 38.58 2.14
C SER A 180 -4.89 39.93 1.50
N HIS A 181 -5.46 39.99 0.30
CA HIS A 181 -5.82 41.23 -0.37
C HIS A 181 -6.87 42.02 0.42
N HIS A 182 -7.93 41.35 0.89
CA HIS A 182 -8.96 41.96 1.72
C HIS A 182 -8.38 42.58 3.01
N TYR A 183 -7.54 41.82 3.74
CA TYR A 183 -6.96 42.32 4.99
C TYR A 183 -5.86 43.37 4.77
N SER A 184 -5.15 43.31 3.64
CA SER A 184 -4.13 44.30 3.29
C SER A 184 -4.71 45.70 3.06
N GLY A 185 -6.00 45.81 2.73
CA GLY A 185 -6.69 47.10 2.59
C GLY A 185 -7.14 47.75 3.91
N LYS A 186 -6.90 47.12 5.07
CA LYS A 186 -7.33 47.65 6.37
C LYS A 186 -6.38 48.75 6.87
N LEU A 187 -6.94 49.75 7.55
CA LEU A 187 -6.22 50.95 8.03
C LEU A 187 -4.97 50.62 8.88
N TYR A 188 -5.03 49.58 9.72
CA TYR A 188 -3.89 49.19 10.56
C TYR A 188 -2.70 48.65 9.74
N ILE A 189 -2.96 48.07 8.57
CA ILE A 189 -1.90 47.65 7.63
C ILE A 189 -1.33 48.86 6.90
N SER A 190 -2.20 49.78 6.44
CA SER A 190 -1.75 51.02 5.81
C SER A 190 -0.86 51.84 6.74
N ALA A 191 -1.25 51.99 8.02
CA ALA A 191 -0.44 52.65 9.03
C ALA A 191 0.92 51.96 9.25
N ALA A 192 0.94 50.62 9.33
CA ALA A 192 2.17 49.86 9.46
C ALA A 192 3.11 50.06 8.25
N ARG A 193 2.57 50.10 7.03
CA ARG A 193 3.35 50.36 5.81
C ARG A 193 3.93 51.78 5.79
N THR A 194 3.15 52.80 6.20
CA THR A 194 3.65 54.18 6.32
C THR A 194 4.77 54.31 7.35
N MET A 195 4.76 53.48 8.40
CA MET A 195 5.88 53.35 9.36
C MET A 195 7.07 52.52 8.85
N GLY A 196 7.13 52.22 7.54
CA GLY A 196 8.25 51.50 6.93
C GLY A 196 8.25 49.98 7.14
N ALA A 197 7.10 49.36 7.46
CA ALA A 197 7.03 47.90 7.55
C ALA A 197 7.19 47.24 6.17
N SER A 198 8.18 46.35 6.04
CA SER A 198 8.35 45.53 4.84
C SER A 198 7.19 44.56 4.62
N THR A 199 7.00 44.08 3.39
CA THR A 199 5.96 43.10 3.05
C THR A 199 6.02 41.86 3.94
N SER A 200 7.22 41.32 4.19
CA SER A 200 7.39 40.16 5.08
C SER A 200 6.98 40.48 6.51
N ARG A 201 7.31 41.67 7.03
CA ARG A 201 6.87 42.11 8.35
C ARG A 201 5.34 42.23 8.42
N VAL A 202 4.72 42.78 7.38
CA VAL A 202 3.26 42.86 7.24
C VAL A 202 2.63 41.46 7.26
N VAL A 203 3.14 40.53 6.46
CA VAL A 203 2.62 39.16 6.37
C VAL A 203 2.76 38.41 7.70
N PHE A 204 3.97 38.29 8.25
CA PHE A 204 4.21 37.43 9.42
C PHE A 204 3.76 38.04 10.74
N LYS A 205 3.82 39.37 10.89
CA LYS A 205 3.50 40.04 12.17
C LYS A 205 2.05 40.52 12.25
N HIS A 206 1.42 40.83 11.12
CA HIS A 206 0.06 41.38 11.10
C HIS A 206 -0.96 40.43 10.47
N LEU A 207 -0.73 39.94 9.24
CA LEU A 207 -1.74 39.13 8.54
C LEU A 207 -1.81 37.69 9.07
N MET A 208 -0.69 36.97 9.14
CA MET A 208 -0.66 35.56 9.53
C MET A 208 -1.32 35.32 10.90
N PRO A 209 -1.00 36.08 11.98
CA PRO A 209 -1.65 35.89 13.28
C PRO A 209 -3.17 36.10 13.21
N HIS A 210 -3.62 37.06 12.38
CA HIS A 210 -5.04 37.34 12.18
C HIS A 210 -5.75 36.23 11.39
N LEU A 211 -5.08 35.66 10.40
CA LEU A 211 -5.59 34.60 9.53
C LEU A 211 -5.45 33.20 10.13
N ARG A 212 -4.80 33.00 11.29
CA ARG A 212 -4.61 31.67 11.89
C ARG A 212 -5.88 30.81 11.95
N PRO A 213 -7.03 31.32 12.41
CA PRO A 213 -8.27 30.53 12.41
C PRO A 213 -8.68 30.13 10.99
N GLU A 214 -8.63 31.06 10.04
CA GLU A 214 -8.98 30.81 8.63
C GLU A 214 -8.05 29.79 7.98
N ILE A 215 -6.75 29.86 8.25
CA ILE A 215 -5.73 28.90 7.77
C ILE A 215 -6.05 27.50 8.31
N LEU A 216 -6.38 27.39 9.60
CA LEU A 216 -6.76 26.11 10.20
C LEU A 216 -8.02 25.50 9.56
N PHE A 217 -9.03 26.33 9.26
CA PHE A 217 -10.26 25.87 8.59
C PHE A 217 -10.02 25.45 7.14
N ALA A 218 -9.21 26.21 6.41
CA ALA A 218 -8.81 25.85 5.07
C ALA A 218 -8.04 24.52 5.08
N PHE A 219 -7.20 24.29 6.09
CA PHE A 219 -6.41 23.06 6.22
C PHE A 219 -7.32 21.84 6.42
N LEU A 220 -8.27 21.91 7.36
CA LEU A 220 -9.20 20.80 7.60
C LEU A 220 -10.11 20.55 6.39
N THR A 221 -10.55 21.60 5.71
CA THR A 221 -11.38 21.49 4.50
C THR A 221 -10.59 20.87 3.34
N ASP A 222 -9.36 21.30 3.10
CA ASP A 222 -8.49 20.71 2.07
C ASP A 222 -8.18 19.24 2.40
N PHE A 223 -7.93 18.91 3.66
CA PHE A 223 -7.70 17.54 4.09
C PHE A 223 -8.89 16.62 3.79
N VAL A 224 -10.11 17.09 4.03
CA VAL A 224 -11.35 16.39 3.63
C VAL A 224 -11.44 16.23 2.12
N GLN A 225 -11.13 17.28 1.35
CA GLN A 225 -11.16 17.24 -0.11
C GLN A 225 -10.12 16.26 -0.68
N VAL A 226 -8.93 16.17 -0.07
CA VAL A 226 -7.88 15.21 -0.46
C VAL A 226 -8.34 13.77 -0.19
N LEU A 227 -8.89 13.47 1.00
CA LEU A 227 -9.44 12.14 1.28
C LEU A 227 -10.55 11.76 0.30
N PHE A 228 -11.44 12.70 -0.01
CA PHE A 228 -12.50 12.50 -0.98
C PHE A 228 -11.95 12.23 -2.39
N LEU A 229 -10.94 12.99 -2.83
CA LEU A 229 -10.27 12.77 -4.12
C LEU A 229 -9.56 11.42 -4.19
N ILE A 230 -8.88 10.99 -3.11
CA ILE A 230 -8.28 9.65 -3.02
C ILE A 230 -9.35 8.57 -3.19
N GLY A 231 -10.51 8.72 -2.55
CA GLY A 231 -11.65 7.81 -2.72
C GLY A 231 -12.21 7.79 -4.15
N GLN A 232 -12.30 8.95 -4.81
CA GLN A 232 -12.74 9.04 -6.21
C GLN A 232 -11.76 8.36 -7.17
N LEU A 233 -10.46 8.61 -6.99
CA LEU A 233 -9.39 7.99 -7.77
C LEU A 233 -9.38 6.48 -7.55
N ALA A 234 -9.61 6.03 -6.32
CA ALA A 234 -9.68 4.61 -5.99
C ALA A 234 -10.76 3.89 -6.80
N VAL A 235 -11.95 4.46 -6.94
CA VAL A 235 -13.04 3.85 -7.73
C VAL A 235 -12.60 3.59 -9.18
N VAL A 236 -11.82 4.49 -9.77
CA VAL A 236 -11.24 4.34 -11.12
C VAL A 236 -9.90 3.59 -11.14
N ASN A 237 -9.60 2.82 -10.08
CA ASN A 237 -8.41 1.98 -9.94
C ASN A 237 -7.08 2.75 -9.86
N LEU A 238 -7.09 3.99 -9.36
CA LEU A 238 -5.89 4.79 -9.08
C LEU A 238 -5.73 5.01 -7.57
N PHE A 239 -4.59 4.62 -7.02
CA PHE A 239 -4.31 4.70 -5.59
C PHE A 239 -2.80 4.79 -5.33
N LEU A 240 -2.42 5.20 -4.12
CA LEU A 240 -1.05 5.65 -3.79
C LEU A 240 -0.17 4.54 -3.19
N GLY A 241 -0.75 3.61 -2.46
CA GLY A 241 -0.03 2.63 -1.65
C GLY A 241 0.57 1.46 -2.41
N GLY A 242 0.53 1.52 -3.75
CA GLY A 242 1.07 0.49 -4.63
C GLY A 242 0.43 -0.89 -4.45
N GLY A 243 0.83 -1.83 -5.28
CA GLY A 243 0.31 -3.18 -5.15
C GLY A 243 0.98 -4.23 -6.02
N GLU A 244 0.83 -5.45 -5.55
CA GLU A 244 1.20 -6.65 -6.28
C GLU A 244 0.18 -6.85 -7.41
N ARG A 245 0.67 -7.04 -8.64
CA ARG A 245 -0.22 -7.34 -9.77
C ARG A 245 -0.41 -8.84 -9.78
N VAL A 246 -1.60 -9.32 -9.44
CA VAL A 246 -1.96 -10.72 -9.65
C VAL A 246 -2.63 -10.83 -11.01
N MET A 247 -2.03 -11.64 -11.86
CA MET A 247 -2.57 -12.02 -13.16
C MET A 247 -3.53 -13.18 -12.93
N ILE A 248 -4.81 -12.98 -13.29
CA ILE A 248 -5.83 -14.04 -13.21
C ILE A 248 -5.85 -14.84 -14.51
N ASP A 249 -5.70 -14.14 -15.63
CA ASP A 249 -5.64 -14.75 -16.96
C ASP A 249 -4.48 -14.10 -17.73
N PRO A 250 -3.31 -14.77 -17.78
CA PRO A 250 -2.15 -14.31 -18.55
C PRO A 250 -2.43 -14.27 -20.06
N ASP A 251 -3.39 -15.07 -20.54
CA ASP A 251 -3.65 -15.31 -21.95
C ASP A 251 -4.77 -14.38 -22.49
N ALA A 252 -5.55 -13.77 -21.60
CA ALA A 252 -6.49 -12.71 -21.95
C ALA A 252 -5.77 -11.53 -22.65
N ARG A 253 -6.43 -10.95 -23.67
CA ARG A 253 -5.91 -9.77 -24.39
C ARG A 253 -6.89 -8.60 -24.22
N PRO A 254 -6.59 -7.60 -23.37
CA PRO A 254 -5.37 -7.44 -22.56
C PRO A 254 -5.33 -8.36 -21.31
N PRO A 255 -4.13 -8.65 -20.74
CA PRO A 255 -3.98 -9.54 -19.60
C PRO A 255 -4.83 -9.05 -18.41
N LEU A 256 -5.69 -9.92 -17.89
CA LEU A 256 -6.56 -9.58 -16.77
C LEU A 256 -5.72 -9.63 -15.49
N SER A 257 -5.31 -8.45 -15.03
CA SER A 257 -4.59 -8.28 -13.76
C SER A 257 -5.34 -7.36 -12.80
N TYR A 258 -5.27 -7.71 -11.52
CA TYR A 258 -5.78 -6.89 -10.42
C TYR A 258 -4.59 -6.45 -9.58
N LEU A 259 -4.68 -5.23 -9.07
CA LEU A 259 -3.64 -4.62 -8.26
C LEU A 259 -4.07 -4.75 -6.80
N LEU A 260 -3.31 -5.54 -6.04
CA LEU A 260 -3.65 -5.96 -4.69
C LEU A 260 -2.80 -5.19 -3.72
N THR A 261 -3.46 -4.63 -2.71
CA THR A 261 -2.76 -3.81 -1.71
C THR A 261 -1.79 -4.67 -0.91
N THR A 262 -0.56 -4.18 -0.77
CA THR A 262 0.42 -4.72 0.17
C THR A 262 0.36 -4.01 1.52
N SER A 263 -0.10 -2.74 1.53
CA SER A 263 -0.15 -1.86 2.71
C SER A 263 -1.49 -1.90 3.47
N GLY A 264 -2.56 -2.36 2.82
CA GLY A 264 -3.92 -2.35 3.37
C GLY A 264 -4.63 -1.00 3.25
N GLU A 265 -4.07 -0.05 2.49
CA GLU A 265 -4.69 1.28 2.37
C GLU A 265 -6.11 1.23 1.79
N TRP A 266 -6.98 2.11 2.28
CA TRP A 266 -8.41 2.05 1.95
C TRP A 266 -8.68 2.35 0.47
N GLY A 267 -7.88 3.24 -0.15
CA GLY A 267 -7.98 3.52 -1.58
C GLY A 267 -7.72 2.28 -2.44
N ALA A 268 -6.68 1.52 -2.14
CA ALA A 268 -6.41 0.27 -2.84
C ALA A 268 -7.51 -0.79 -2.60
N LEU A 269 -8.03 -0.89 -1.37
CA LEU A 269 -9.15 -1.79 -1.05
C LEU A 269 -10.42 -1.44 -1.85
N ILE A 270 -10.74 -0.16 -1.98
CA ILE A 270 -11.85 0.34 -2.81
C ILE A 270 -11.61 0.03 -4.28
N ALA A 271 -10.38 0.21 -4.78
CA ALA A 271 -10.04 0.01 -6.18
C ALA A 271 -10.27 -1.41 -6.68
N TYR A 272 -9.83 -2.41 -5.92
CA TYR A 272 -10.08 -3.80 -6.33
C TYR A 272 -11.51 -4.24 -5.95
N GLY A 273 -12.03 -3.79 -4.81
CA GLY A 273 -13.40 -4.05 -4.39
C GLY A 273 -14.44 -3.57 -5.39
N SER A 274 -14.19 -2.46 -6.09
CA SER A 274 -15.11 -1.90 -7.09
C SER A 274 -15.32 -2.84 -8.28
N LYS A 275 -14.27 -3.56 -8.71
CA LYS A 275 -14.35 -4.55 -9.80
C LYS A 275 -15.10 -5.82 -9.40
N MET A 276 -15.03 -6.19 -8.12
CA MET A 276 -15.60 -7.42 -7.59
C MET A 276 -16.85 -7.19 -6.74
N MET A 277 -17.45 -5.99 -6.79
CA MET A 277 -18.57 -5.60 -5.92
C MET A 277 -19.76 -6.57 -6.00
N ARG A 278 -20.00 -7.18 -7.17
CA ARG A 278 -21.07 -8.18 -7.35
C ARG A 278 -20.76 -9.54 -6.71
N GLN A 279 -19.48 -9.90 -6.61
CA GLN A 279 -19.02 -11.19 -6.11
C GLN A 279 -18.71 -11.12 -4.60
N TYR A 280 -18.01 -10.07 -4.18
CA TYR A 280 -17.49 -9.90 -2.83
C TYR A 280 -17.82 -8.49 -2.30
N PRO A 281 -19.11 -8.18 -2.04
CA PRO A 281 -19.56 -6.82 -1.71
C PRO A 281 -18.97 -6.28 -0.40
N TRP A 282 -18.66 -7.14 0.58
CA TRP A 282 -18.09 -6.73 1.87
C TRP A 282 -16.75 -6.01 1.71
N ILE A 283 -16.00 -6.32 0.65
CA ILE A 283 -14.69 -5.74 0.39
C ILE A 283 -14.79 -4.24 0.15
N LEU A 284 -15.60 -3.86 -0.84
CA LEU A 284 -15.79 -2.46 -1.19
C LEU A 284 -16.51 -1.73 -0.05
N SER A 285 -17.58 -2.33 0.47
CA SER A 285 -18.45 -1.71 1.46
C SER A 285 -17.72 -1.38 2.76
N SER A 286 -16.85 -2.28 3.23
CA SER A 286 -16.05 -2.06 4.45
C SER A 286 -15.02 -0.94 4.28
N ALA A 287 -14.28 -0.93 3.16
CA ALA A 287 -13.31 0.13 2.88
C ALA A 287 -13.98 1.49 2.64
N ALA A 288 -15.11 1.51 1.92
CA ALA A 288 -15.91 2.71 1.72
C ALA A 288 -16.49 3.25 3.03
N LEU A 289 -16.94 2.37 3.95
CA LEU A 289 -17.42 2.76 5.27
C LEU A 289 -16.33 3.47 6.08
N PHE A 290 -15.12 2.92 6.13
CA PHE A 290 -14.01 3.51 6.89
C PHE A 290 -13.59 4.86 6.31
N MET A 291 -13.43 4.95 4.98
CA MET A 291 -13.12 6.20 4.29
C MET A 291 -14.21 7.26 4.51
N GLY A 292 -15.47 6.88 4.30
CA GLY A 292 -16.62 7.76 4.49
C GLY A 292 -16.75 8.23 5.93
N ALA A 293 -16.56 7.35 6.91
CA ALA A 293 -16.56 7.70 8.32
C ALA A 293 -15.46 8.71 8.65
N ALA A 294 -14.23 8.50 8.17
CA ALA A 294 -13.12 9.44 8.39
C ALA A 294 -13.44 10.83 7.81
N ILE A 295 -13.93 10.89 6.57
CA ILE A 295 -14.34 12.14 5.90
C ILE A 295 -15.40 12.88 6.73
N LEU A 296 -16.45 12.16 7.16
CA LEU A 296 -17.54 12.77 7.93
C LEU A 296 -17.09 13.20 9.33
N ILE A 297 -16.22 12.44 10.00
CA ILE A 297 -15.66 12.80 11.31
C ILE A 297 -14.87 14.11 11.21
N ILE A 298 -13.96 14.21 10.23
CA ILE A 298 -13.12 15.39 10.06
C ILE A 298 -13.96 16.59 9.62
N SER A 299 -14.89 16.38 8.70
CA SER A 299 -15.80 17.44 8.23
C SER A 299 -16.67 17.97 9.39
N ASN A 300 -17.23 17.08 10.22
CA ASN A 300 -18.02 17.49 11.39
C ASN A 300 -17.17 18.25 12.40
N PHE A 301 -15.94 17.80 12.63
CA PHE A 301 -15.00 18.51 13.47
C PHE A 301 -14.68 19.91 12.93
N SER A 302 -14.42 20.03 11.63
CA SER A 302 -14.16 21.31 10.96
C SER A 302 -15.31 22.30 11.15
N ASP A 303 -16.54 21.87 10.87
CA ASP A 303 -17.76 22.67 11.04
C ASP A 303 -17.95 23.15 12.49
N GLN A 304 -17.77 22.25 13.45
CA GLN A 304 -17.95 22.56 14.87
C GLN A 304 -16.86 23.48 15.40
N LEU A 305 -15.62 23.32 14.92
CA LEU A 305 -14.53 24.24 15.22
C LEU A 305 -14.78 25.62 14.61
N GLN A 306 -15.31 25.68 13.38
CA GLN A 306 -15.65 26.93 12.70
C GLN A 306 -16.71 27.72 13.47
N LYS A 307 -17.77 27.05 13.92
CA LYS A 307 -18.80 27.63 14.77
C LYS A 307 -18.26 28.23 16.07
N ARG A 308 -17.13 27.73 16.58
CA ARG A 308 -16.50 28.19 17.82
C ARG A 308 -15.55 29.36 17.59
N LEU A 309 -14.66 29.29 16.60
CA LEU A 309 -13.69 30.38 16.35
C LEU A 309 -14.31 31.58 15.62
N ALA A 310 -15.40 31.39 14.85
CA ALA A 310 -16.15 32.50 14.25
C ALA A 310 -16.87 33.40 15.28
N ARG A 311 -16.78 33.10 16.59
CA ARG A 311 -17.40 33.87 17.67
C ARG A 311 -16.39 34.68 18.52
N PRO A 312 -15.83 35.82 18.04
CA PRO A 312 -15.19 36.77 18.95
C PRO A 312 -16.16 37.75 19.65
N TYR A 313 -17.42 37.92 19.19
CA TYR A 313 -18.24 39.10 19.57
C TYR A 313 -19.58 38.86 20.29
N VAL A 314 -19.92 37.63 20.73
CA VAL A 314 -21.29 37.34 21.26
C VAL A 314 -21.29 36.79 22.69
N TYR A 315 -20.22 37.02 23.46
CA TYR A 315 -20.20 36.73 24.91
C TYR A 315 -20.19 38.01 25.78
N VAL A 316 -20.43 39.18 25.18
CA VAL A 316 -20.69 40.40 25.92
C VAL A 316 -22.21 40.57 25.98
N ASN A 317 -22.76 40.31 27.17
CA ASN A 317 -24.18 40.35 27.54
C ASN A 317 -25.08 39.20 27.05
N LYS A 318 -25.87 38.68 28.00
CA LYS A 318 -26.78 37.50 27.92
C LYS A 318 -27.89 37.56 26.85
N LYS A 319 -27.81 38.44 25.85
CA LYS A 319 -28.82 38.59 24.80
C LYS A 319 -28.13 38.81 23.47
N THR A 320 -28.10 37.78 22.63
CA THR A 320 -28.53 37.74 21.21
C THR A 320 -27.91 36.49 20.58
N TYR A 321 -28.71 35.45 20.35
CA TYR A 321 -28.31 34.23 19.66
C TYR A 321 -28.93 34.26 18.25
N LYS A 322 -28.10 34.25 17.21
CA LYS A 322 -28.50 33.75 15.90
C LYS A 322 -27.59 32.57 15.57
N PRO A 323 -28.11 31.33 15.49
CA PRO A 323 -27.34 30.21 14.99
C PRO A 323 -27.14 30.44 13.48
N LEU A 324 -25.90 30.71 13.07
CA LEU A 324 -25.54 30.55 11.67
C LEU A 324 -25.30 29.04 11.46
N VAL A 325 -26.24 28.44 10.73
CA VAL A 325 -26.25 27.08 10.20
C VAL A 325 -26.65 25.98 11.20
N GLU A 326 -27.94 25.70 11.19
CA GLU A 326 -28.60 24.54 11.80
C GLU A 326 -28.34 23.28 10.96
N ASN A 327 -27.09 22.80 10.87
CA ASN A 327 -26.81 21.52 10.22
C ASN A 327 -27.12 20.34 11.18
N ASN A 328 -28.40 20.11 11.45
CA ASN A 328 -28.89 19.00 12.28
C ASN A 328 -28.73 17.62 11.60
N ASN A 329 -28.27 17.58 10.35
CA ASN A 329 -28.32 16.39 9.50
C ASN A 329 -27.01 15.60 9.47
N MET A 330 -25.93 16.09 10.07
CA MET A 330 -24.61 15.46 9.89
C MET A 330 -24.42 14.16 10.69
N LEU A 331 -24.90 14.11 11.93
CA LEU A 331 -24.92 12.87 12.70
C LEU A 331 -25.87 11.84 12.07
N ALA A 332 -27.00 12.31 11.53
CA ALA A 332 -27.91 11.47 10.77
C ALA A 332 -27.25 10.98 9.48
N ALA A 333 -26.48 11.80 8.78
CA ALA A 333 -25.72 11.39 7.59
C ALA A 333 -24.67 10.33 7.92
N ILE A 334 -23.91 10.50 9.01
CA ILE A 334 -22.97 9.46 9.50
C ILE A 334 -23.72 8.15 9.76
N ALA A 335 -24.82 8.21 10.52
CA ALA A 335 -25.62 7.02 10.83
C ALA A 335 -26.20 6.36 9.56
N VAL A 336 -26.74 7.14 8.63
CA VAL A 336 -27.30 6.65 7.36
C VAL A 336 -26.22 6.04 6.49
N THR A 337 -25.05 6.67 6.35
CA THR A 337 -23.92 6.11 5.58
C THR A 337 -23.42 4.82 6.22
N CYS A 338 -23.26 4.78 7.54
CA CYS A 338 -22.90 3.55 8.25
C CYS A 338 -23.95 2.45 8.04
N LEU A 339 -25.24 2.76 8.15
CA LEU A 339 -26.33 1.80 7.96
C LEU A 339 -26.42 1.29 6.52
N LEU A 340 -26.20 2.15 5.52
CA LEU A 340 -26.17 1.77 4.10
C LEU A 340 -24.97 0.88 3.79
N CYS A 341 -23.78 1.21 4.30
CA CYS A 341 -22.61 0.37 4.09
C CYS A 341 -22.71 -0.96 4.87
N LEU A 342 -23.27 -0.95 6.09
CA LEU A 342 -23.53 -2.16 6.86
C LEU A 342 -24.60 -3.03 6.19
N SER A 343 -25.64 -2.43 5.60
CA SER A 343 -26.63 -3.20 4.86
C SER A 343 -25.98 -3.89 3.66
N LEU A 344 -25.06 -3.24 2.93
CA LEU A 344 -24.31 -3.89 1.83
C LEU A 344 -23.32 -4.98 2.29
N ILE A 345 -22.92 -4.98 3.57
CA ILE A 345 -22.11 -6.07 4.15
C ILE A 345 -22.99 -7.27 4.51
N ILE A 346 -24.24 -7.00 4.90
CA ILE A 346 -25.22 -8.02 5.34
C ILE A 346 -26.08 -8.53 4.16
N TRP A 347 -26.19 -7.77 3.07
CA TRP A 347 -27.14 -8.05 1.99
C TRP A 347 -26.60 -9.07 0.99
N LYS A 348 -27.45 -10.07 0.77
CA LYS A 348 -27.31 -11.28 -0.07
C LYS A 348 -26.60 -12.43 0.65
N GLU A 349 -27.34 -13.54 0.82
CA GLU A 349 -26.75 -14.86 1.07
C GLU A 349 -25.65 -15.07 0.03
N TYR A 350 -24.42 -15.18 0.51
CA TYR A 350 -23.28 -15.45 -0.33
C TYR A 350 -23.46 -16.83 -0.96
N GLU A 351 -23.88 -16.85 -2.22
CA GLU A 351 -23.77 -18.03 -3.07
C GLU A 351 -22.32 -18.10 -3.54
N PRO A 352 -21.48 -19.01 -3.01
CA PRO A 352 -20.12 -19.15 -3.49
C PRO A 352 -20.15 -19.40 -5.00
N PRO A 353 -19.25 -18.78 -5.79
CA PRO A 353 -19.13 -19.14 -7.19
C PRO A 353 -18.88 -20.65 -7.27
N GLN A 354 -19.76 -21.37 -7.97
CA GLN A 354 -19.57 -22.79 -8.25
C GLN A 354 -18.30 -22.93 -9.09
N MET A 355 -17.16 -23.11 -8.42
CA MET A 355 -15.97 -23.62 -9.07
C MET A 355 -16.38 -24.98 -9.62
N ALA A 356 -16.30 -25.14 -10.94
CA ALA A 356 -16.45 -26.44 -11.58
C ALA A 356 -15.62 -27.44 -10.78
N GLY A 357 -16.29 -28.38 -10.12
CA GLY A 357 -15.73 -29.19 -9.06
C GLY A 357 -14.56 -30.04 -9.57
N ALA A 358 -13.35 -29.48 -9.56
CA ALA A 358 -12.16 -30.27 -9.45
C ALA A 358 -12.21 -30.84 -8.03
N THR A 359 -12.59 -32.10 -7.93
CA THR A 359 -12.57 -32.84 -6.66
C THR A 359 -11.09 -33.03 -6.33
N ILE A 360 -10.50 -32.04 -5.66
CA ILE A 360 -9.09 -32.08 -5.25
C ILE A 360 -8.97 -33.23 -4.26
N THR A 361 -8.24 -34.27 -4.66
CA THR A 361 -8.06 -35.47 -3.84
C THR A 361 -7.07 -35.19 -2.70
N ALA A 362 -7.05 -36.06 -1.68
CA ALA A 362 -6.03 -35.97 -0.63
C ALA A 362 -4.61 -36.06 -1.18
N GLU A 363 -4.43 -36.73 -2.33
CA GLU A 363 -3.18 -36.80 -3.08
C GLU A 363 -2.82 -35.47 -3.73
N ASP A 364 -3.78 -34.73 -4.28
CA ASP A 364 -3.53 -33.40 -4.85
C ASP A 364 -3.13 -32.38 -3.76
N ILE A 365 -3.73 -32.47 -2.57
CA ILE A 365 -3.35 -31.66 -1.40
C ILE A 365 -1.94 -32.01 -0.93
N LYS A 366 -1.61 -33.30 -0.88
CA LYS A 366 -0.27 -33.78 -0.52
C LYS A 366 0.76 -33.28 -1.54
N ARG A 367 0.47 -33.42 -2.83
CA ARG A 367 1.31 -32.97 -3.95
C ARG A 367 1.50 -31.44 -3.95
N TYR A 368 0.46 -30.67 -3.64
CA TYR A 368 0.56 -29.22 -3.51
C TYR A 368 1.41 -28.81 -2.30
N LYS A 369 1.23 -29.47 -1.15
CA LYS A 369 2.07 -29.23 0.05
C LYS A 369 3.52 -29.59 -0.21
N GLU A 370 3.77 -30.70 -0.88
CA GLU A 370 5.11 -31.13 -1.30
C GLU A 370 5.73 -30.13 -2.28
N MET A 371 5.01 -29.73 -3.33
CA MET A 371 5.46 -28.72 -4.29
C MET A 371 5.78 -27.38 -3.62
N LYS A 372 4.92 -26.89 -2.74
CA LYS A 372 5.09 -25.58 -2.10
C LYS A 372 6.19 -25.59 -1.04
N ALA A 373 6.33 -26.69 -0.30
CA ALA A 373 7.48 -26.91 0.56
C ALA A 373 8.76 -26.90 -0.29
N GLN A 374 8.78 -27.64 -1.40
CA GLN A 374 9.90 -27.74 -2.31
C GLN A 374 10.28 -26.40 -2.97
N GLU A 375 9.30 -25.56 -3.32
CA GLU A 375 9.51 -24.20 -3.84
C GLU A 375 10.07 -23.27 -2.76
N SER A 376 9.54 -23.33 -1.53
CA SER A 376 10.07 -22.57 -0.39
C SER A 376 11.50 -23.00 -0.03
N TYR A 377 11.80 -24.30 -0.11
CA TYR A 377 13.14 -24.84 0.09
C TYR A 377 14.10 -24.41 -1.02
N LEU A 378 13.66 -24.47 -2.29
CA LEU A 378 14.45 -24.03 -3.44
C LEU A 378 14.82 -22.54 -3.31
N ASN A 379 13.86 -21.69 -2.93
CA ASN A 379 14.13 -20.26 -2.75
C ASN A 379 15.14 -19.96 -1.63
N TYR A 380 15.16 -20.76 -0.56
CA TYR A 380 16.10 -20.56 0.55
C TYR A 380 17.50 -21.16 0.30
N TYR A 381 17.57 -22.34 -0.32
CA TYR A 381 18.83 -23.07 -0.49
C TYR A 381 19.49 -22.87 -1.86
N ALA A 382 18.76 -22.49 -2.91
CA ALA A 382 19.35 -22.31 -4.25
C ALA A 382 20.51 -21.30 -4.27
N PRO A 383 20.46 -20.14 -3.58
CA PRO A 383 21.61 -19.23 -3.51
C PRO A 383 22.84 -19.91 -2.86
N LYS A 384 22.63 -20.65 -1.77
CA LYS A 384 23.71 -21.33 -1.04
C LYS A 384 24.34 -22.46 -1.87
N PHE A 385 23.53 -23.20 -2.61
CA PHE A 385 24.02 -24.22 -3.53
C PHE A 385 24.84 -23.61 -4.67
N LYS A 386 24.41 -22.46 -5.22
CA LYS A 386 25.18 -21.72 -6.21
C LYS A 386 26.51 -21.23 -5.66
N ASP A 387 26.54 -20.69 -4.44
CA ASP A 387 27.77 -20.21 -3.80
C ASP A 387 28.77 -21.36 -3.60
N THR A 388 28.30 -22.51 -3.11
CA THR A 388 29.15 -23.68 -2.91
C THR A 388 29.63 -24.29 -4.22
N ALA A 389 28.78 -24.35 -5.25
CA ALA A 389 29.20 -24.76 -6.59
C ALA A 389 30.26 -23.80 -7.16
N ALA A 390 30.08 -22.49 -7.02
CA ALA A 390 31.04 -21.50 -7.50
C ALA A 390 32.40 -21.63 -6.79
N LEU A 391 32.38 -21.78 -5.46
CA LEU A 391 33.59 -21.97 -4.66
C LEU A 391 34.32 -23.26 -5.04
N PHE A 392 33.58 -24.35 -5.20
CA PHE A 392 34.11 -25.64 -5.63
C PHE A 392 34.80 -25.52 -7.00
N MET A 393 34.11 -24.94 -7.99
CA MET A 393 34.67 -24.78 -9.34
C MET A 393 35.85 -23.82 -9.39
N THR A 394 35.83 -22.75 -8.60
CA THR A 394 36.94 -21.78 -8.50
C THR A 394 38.20 -22.43 -7.93
N ASN A 395 38.08 -23.20 -6.85
CA ASN A 395 39.23 -23.90 -6.27
C ASN A 395 39.79 -24.98 -7.20
N LEU A 396 38.89 -25.69 -7.91
CA LEU A 396 39.24 -26.72 -8.86
C LEU A 396 40.00 -26.14 -10.08
N THR A 397 39.55 -25.02 -10.64
CA THR A 397 40.16 -24.38 -11.82
C THR A 397 41.45 -23.61 -11.52
N GLN A 398 41.62 -23.11 -10.29
CA GLN A 398 42.84 -22.38 -9.89
C GLN A 398 43.97 -23.29 -9.43
N ASN A 399 43.84 -24.62 -9.63
CA ASN A 399 44.79 -25.64 -9.18
C ASN A 399 45.11 -25.54 -7.66
N ARG A 400 44.13 -25.08 -6.87
CA ARG A 400 44.22 -24.97 -5.41
C ARG A 400 43.70 -26.23 -4.71
N TRP A 401 43.50 -27.30 -5.47
CA TRP A 401 42.92 -28.55 -5.01
C TRP A 401 44.04 -29.58 -4.81
N ASP A 402 44.33 -29.95 -3.57
CA ASP A 402 45.25 -31.04 -3.26
C ASP A 402 44.46 -32.36 -3.18
N SER A 403 44.67 -33.23 -4.18
CA SER A 403 44.01 -34.53 -4.23
C SER A 403 44.46 -35.48 -3.11
N SER A 404 45.64 -35.26 -2.53
CA SER A 404 46.18 -36.06 -1.43
C SER A 404 45.56 -35.72 -0.08
N GLU A 405 45.02 -34.51 0.08
CA GLU A 405 44.32 -34.04 1.28
C GLU A 405 42.79 -34.08 1.14
N THR A 406 42.26 -34.56 0.00
CA THR A 406 40.82 -34.61 -0.26
C THR A 406 40.16 -35.74 0.53
N LEU A 407 39.23 -35.40 1.41
CA LEU A 407 38.39 -36.34 2.15
C LEU A 407 36.93 -36.26 1.70
N ILE A 408 36.31 -37.40 1.41
CA ILE A 408 34.87 -37.47 1.09
C ILE A 408 34.08 -37.69 2.37
N TYR A 409 33.16 -36.77 2.65
CA TYR A 409 32.24 -36.88 3.79
C TYR A 409 31.21 -37.97 3.55
N LYS A 410 31.10 -38.93 4.48
CA LYS A 410 30.01 -39.93 4.49
C LYS A 410 28.82 -39.41 5.30
N ALA A 411 27.62 -39.79 4.88
CA ALA A 411 26.38 -39.35 5.52
C ALA A 411 26.36 -39.70 7.03
N PRO A 412 25.65 -38.91 7.87
CA PRO A 412 25.58 -39.15 9.31
C PRO A 412 25.01 -40.54 9.62
N GLY A 413 25.77 -41.39 10.33
CA GLY A 413 25.33 -42.72 10.79
C GLY A 413 26.27 -43.88 10.47
N GLU A 414 27.30 -43.67 9.64
CA GLU A 414 28.35 -44.66 9.38
C GLU A 414 29.63 -44.32 10.18
N GLU A 415 30.21 -45.28 10.90
CA GLU A 415 31.48 -45.09 11.61
C GLU A 415 32.62 -44.79 10.61
N ASN A 416 33.43 -43.78 10.92
CA ASN A 416 34.46 -43.10 10.09
C ASN A 416 33.89 -42.08 9.08
N ALA A 417 33.75 -40.83 9.54
CA ALA A 417 33.10 -39.71 8.84
C ALA A 417 33.83 -39.20 7.56
N PHE A 418 34.98 -39.77 7.21
CA PHE A 418 35.77 -39.36 6.06
C PHE A 418 36.47 -40.57 5.41
N THR A 419 36.36 -40.71 4.09
CA THR A 419 37.06 -41.75 3.32
C THR A 419 37.96 -41.11 2.26
N THR A 420 39.01 -41.82 1.85
CA THR A 420 39.80 -41.44 0.68
C THR A 420 38.94 -41.45 -0.59
N PRO A 421 39.25 -40.62 -1.60
CA PRO A 421 38.45 -40.58 -2.81
C PRO A 421 38.48 -41.92 -3.55
N PRO A 422 37.38 -42.36 -4.19
CA PRO A 422 37.38 -43.58 -4.97
C PRO A 422 38.29 -43.44 -6.19
N PRO A 423 38.87 -44.54 -6.72
CA PRO A 423 39.76 -44.49 -7.88
C PRO A 423 39.17 -43.75 -9.09
N ALA A 424 37.85 -43.83 -9.29
CA ALA A 424 37.15 -43.10 -10.34
C ALA A 424 37.25 -41.57 -10.19
N TYR A 425 37.20 -41.05 -8.96
CA TYR A 425 37.35 -39.62 -8.68
C TYR A 425 38.79 -39.15 -8.95
N GLN A 426 39.78 -39.96 -8.57
CA GLN A 426 41.18 -39.65 -8.82
C GLN A 426 41.50 -39.65 -10.32
N ALA A 427 41.01 -40.66 -11.07
CA ALA A 427 41.15 -40.70 -12.52
C ALA A 427 40.43 -39.52 -13.22
N TRP A 428 39.28 -39.09 -12.69
CA TRP A 428 38.57 -37.90 -13.18
C TRP A 428 39.37 -36.62 -12.93
N LEU A 429 39.97 -36.46 -11.75
CA LEU A 429 40.84 -35.31 -11.42
C LEU A 429 42.10 -35.29 -12.30
N ASP A 430 42.77 -36.42 -12.49
CA ASP A 430 43.96 -36.51 -13.35
C ASP A 430 43.60 -36.16 -14.81
N ALA A 431 42.46 -36.65 -15.29
CA ALA A 431 41.96 -36.31 -16.62
C ALA A 431 41.53 -34.84 -16.75
N LEU A 432 41.04 -34.23 -15.67
CA LEU A 432 40.69 -32.81 -15.60
C LEU A 432 41.93 -31.92 -15.74
N VAL A 433 43.01 -32.21 -14.99
CA VAL A 433 44.28 -31.49 -15.05
C VAL A 433 44.87 -31.53 -16.46
N SER A 434 44.71 -32.66 -17.17
CA SER A 434 45.20 -32.81 -18.54
C SER A 434 44.44 -32.03 -19.62
N LYS A 435 43.23 -31.51 -19.34
CA LYS A 435 42.29 -31.01 -20.37
C LYS A 435 41.89 -29.53 -20.27
N GLU A 436 42.54 -28.74 -19.42
CA GLU A 436 42.37 -27.27 -19.29
C GLU A 436 40.90 -26.79 -19.46
N TYR A 437 40.12 -26.91 -18.39
CA TYR A 437 38.74 -26.43 -18.34
C TYR A 437 38.63 -25.08 -17.63
N PHE A 438 37.78 -24.19 -18.15
CA PHE A 438 37.48 -22.87 -17.57
C PHE A 438 36.02 -22.79 -17.13
N PHE A 439 35.79 -22.30 -15.91
CA PHE A 439 34.45 -22.09 -15.36
C PHE A 439 33.80 -20.83 -15.96
N LEU A 440 32.56 -20.95 -16.46
CA LEU A 440 31.81 -19.85 -17.06
C LEU A 440 30.71 -19.33 -16.13
N ASP A 441 29.73 -20.18 -15.82
CA ASP A 441 28.51 -19.77 -15.11
C ASP A 441 27.78 -20.96 -14.45
N ILE A 442 26.87 -20.68 -13.52
CA ILE A 442 25.99 -21.64 -12.86
C ILE A 442 24.54 -21.38 -13.26
N GLY A 443 23.92 -22.39 -13.85
CA GLY A 443 22.53 -22.34 -14.29
C GLY A 443 21.52 -22.38 -13.14
N GLN A 444 20.27 -22.68 -13.48
CA GLN A 444 19.18 -22.69 -12.50
C GLN A 444 19.21 -23.99 -11.68
N VAL A 445 19.18 -23.85 -10.34
CA VAL A 445 19.09 -25.00 -9.44
C VAL A 445 17.70 -25.63 -9.57
N ALA A 446 17.65 -26.94 -9.76
CA ALA A 446 16.42 -27.69 -9.93
C ALA A 446 16.39 -28.91 -8.99
N PRO A 447 15.22 -29.33 -8.48
CA PRO A 447 15.13 -30.56 -7.72
C PRO A 447 15.35 -31.79 -8.61
N ALA A 448 16.09 -32.79 -8.11
CA ALA A 448 16.46 -33.98 -8.87
C ALA A 448 15.90 -35.31 -8.27
N GLY A 449 15.05 -35.22 -7.24
CA GLY A 449 14.48 -36.38 -6.54
C GLY A 449 15.29 -36.78 -5.30
N ASN A 450 14.72 -37.60 -4.40
CA ASN A 450 15.37 -38.12 -3.18
C ASN A 450 16.01 -37.06 -2.24
N GLY A 451 15.52 -35.82 -2.28
CA GLY A 451 16.05 -34.70 -1.49
C GLY A 451 17.32 -34.07 -2.07
N GLU A 452 17.66 -34.38 -3.32
CA GLU A 452 18.81 -33.84 -4.05
C GLU A 452 18.40 -32.71 -5.00
N PHE A 453 19.37 -31.84 -5.27
CA PHE A 453 19.24 -30.68 -6.15
C PHE A 453 20.31 -30.76 -7.23
N SER A 454 19.88 -30.64 -8.48
CA SER A 454 20.74 -30.48 -9.64
C SER A 454 21.17 -29.02 -9.76
N VAL A 455 22.48 -28.80 -9.79
CA VAL A 455 23.11 -27.51 -10.03
C VAL A 455 23.93 -27.61 -11.32
N PRO A 456 23.40 -27.14 -12.45
CA PRO A 456 24.12 -27.16 -13.72
C PRO A 456 25.23 -26.10 -13.73
N VAL A 457 26.40 -26.49 -14.20
CA VAL A 457 27.64 -25.71 -14.25
C VAL A 457 28.16 -25.72 -15.68
N LYS A 458 28.35 -24.54 -16.26
CA LYS A 458 28.87 -24.41 -17.63
C LYS A 458 30.39 -24.28 -17.60
N MET A 459 31.03 -25.12 -18.40
CA MET A 459 32.48 -25.21 -18.54
C MET A 459 32.88 -24.99 -19.99
N LYS A 460 34.02 -24.32 -20.19
CA LYS A 460 34.65 -24.15 -21.50
C LYS A 460 35.93 -24.96 -21.57
N ARG A 461 36.10 -25.76 -22.61
CA ARG A 461 37.33 -26.50 -22.91
C ARG A 461 38.33 -25.62 -23.64
N ALA A 462 39.62 -25.93 -23.54
CA ALA A 462 40.70 -25.23 -24.24
C ALA A 462 40.56 -25.24 -25.78
N ASP A 463 39.87 -26.24 -26.36
CA ASP A 463 39.54 -26.31 -27.79
C ASP A 463 38.36 -25.41 -28.21
N GLY A 464 37.78 -24.66 -27.27
CA GLY A 464 36.67 -23.73 -27.50
C GLY A 464 35.28 -24.35 -27.35
N GLY A 465 35.16 -25.66 -27.11
CA GLY A 465 33.88 -26.32 -26.89
C GLY A 465 33.30 -26.03 -25.51
N GLU A 466 32.00 -25.73 -25.43
CA GLU A 466 31.27 -25.61 -24.16
C GLU A 466 30.65 -26.95 -23.75
N GLU A 467 30.72 -27.29 -22.47
CA GLU A 467 30.13 -28.48 -21.88
C GLU A 467 29.40 -28.10 -20.58
N GLU A 468 28.24 -28.70 -20.33
CA GLU A 468 27.50 -28.52 -19.09
C GLU A 468 27.71 -29.73 -18.17
N TRP A 469 28.15 -29.47 -16.94
CA TRP A 469 28.27 -30.44 -15.88
C TRP A 469 27.14 -30.28 -14.89
N THR A 470 26.76 -31.34 -14.21
CA THR A 470 25.70 -31.29 -13.19
C THR A 470 26.29 -31.69 -11.84
N LEU A 471 26.29 -30.75 -10.90
CA LEU A 471 26.58 -31.03 -9.49
C LEU A 471 25.28 -31.43 -8.80
N MET A 472 25.21 -32.68 -8.33
CA MET A 472 24.12 -33.14 -7.48
C MET A 472 24.44 -32.73 -6.06
N MET A 473 23.56 -31.98 -5.41
CA MET A 473 23.78 -31.41 -4.08
C MET A 473 22.66 -31.78 -3.12
N LYS A 474 22.98 -31.84 -1.82
CA LYS A 474 22.02 -32.15 -0.77
C LYS A 474 22.16 -31.22 0.43
N ILE A 475 21.05 -31.03 1.13
CA ILE A 475 20.96 -30.17 2.32
C ILE A 475 21.82 -30.78 3.45
N PRO A 476 22.59 -29.96 4.21
CA PRO A 476 22.53 -28.50 4.26
C PRO A 476 23.29 -27.74 3.15
N ASN A 477 24.38 -28.27 2.59
CA ASN A 477 25.08 -27.69 1.43
C ASN A 477 26.28 -28.54 0.92
N TYR A 478 26.11 -29.84 0.66
CA TYR A 478 27.22 -30.69 0.20
C TYR A 478 26.98 -31.26 -1.20
N ILE A 479 28.06 -31.42 -1.97
CA ILE A 479 28.06 -32.04 -3.28
C ILE A 479 28.08 -33.56 -3.07
N VAL A 480 27.10 -34.25 -3.66
CA VAL A 480 26.90 -35.70 -3.58
C VAL A 480 27.61 -36.41 -4.74
N SER A 481 27.47 -35.86 -5.95
CA SER A 481 28.11 -36.42 -7.15
C SER A 481 28.24 -35.36 -8.23
N ILE A 482 29.18 -35.57 -9.16
CA ILE A 482 29.39 -34.72 -10.32
C ILE A 482 29.12 -35.56 -11.56
N LYS A 483 28.24 -35.09 -12.44
CA LYS A 483 27.97 -35.74 -13.73
C LYS A 483 28.47 -34.85 -14.86
N GLY A 484 29.36 -35.37 -15.70
CA GLY A 484 29.93 -34.65 -16.84
C GLY A 484 31.45 -34.50 -16.75
N GLY A 485 32.05 -33.92 -17.79
CA GLY A 485 33.50 -33.73 -17.87
C GLY A 485 34.25 -34.98 -18.31
N PRO A 486 35.58 -35.02 -18.11
CA PRO A 486 36.42 -36.06 -18.67
C PRO A 486 36.19 -37.41 -17.97
N GLY A 487 35.60 -38.37 -18.68
CA GLY A 487 35.38 -39.74 -18.20
C GLY A 487 33.92 -40.17 -18.03
N LYS A 488 32.94 -39.27 -18.22
CA LYS A 488 31.48 -39.51 -18.23
C LYS A 488 30.97 -40.76 -17.46
N GLN A 489 31.09 -40.74 -16.14
CA GLN A 489 29.91 -40.81 -15.25
C GLN A 489 30.26 -40.36 -13.84
#